data_AF-A0A915BAX1-F1
#
_entry.id   AF-A0A915BAX1-F1
#
_cell.length_a   1.000
_cell.length_b   1.000
_cell.length_c   1.000
_cell.angle_alpha   90.00
_cell.angle_beta   90.00
_cell.angle_gamma   90.00
#
_symmetry.space_group_name_H-M   'P 1'
#
loop_
_entity.id
_entity.type
_entity.pdbx_description
1 polymer ?
#
loop_
_entity_poly.entity_id
_entity_poly.type
_entity_poly.pdbx_seq_one_letter_code
_entity_poly.pdbx_strand_id
1 'polypeptide(L)'
;MHCQTRPSGMLSCTYTFTKNDYDFYTSAEVVNIRTPAFFEWQHDLLYAILSAQLLALFAMVSFCISHAESAHKSATKFFSVAVTIAAMINLGANVSFQVFAHMVEYRFYHVSVSGIYEKHIGYSYYLHLIGSLMLLLALFLSLAYIITDYRLRSTPVQNQQTFASYQIHYRDPRDDFFAMRALPDLPPKYRS
;
A
#
# COMPACT_ATOMS: atom_id res chain seq x y z
N MET A 1 10.75 -32.84 -13.89
CA MET A 1 9.73 -33.33 -12.92
C MET A 1 10.12 -34.73 -12.43
N HIS A 2 10.49 -34.92 -11.17
CA HIS A 2 9.97 -36.05 -10.35
C HIS A 2 9.85 -35.50 -8.94
N CYS A 3 9.15 -36.24 -8.10
CA CYS A 3 9.33 -36.27 -6.67
C CYS A 3 9.96 -37.63 -6.35
N GLN A 4 10.79 -37.72 -5.31
CA GLN A 4 11.32 -39.00 -4.82
C GLN A 4 10.97 -39.18 -3.35
N THR A 5 10.48 -40.37 -3.02
CA THR A 5 10.23 -40.83 -1.66
C THR A 5 11.57 -41.12 -0.99
N ARG A 6 11.84 -40.49 0.16
CA ARG A 6 12.98 -40.91 0.99
C ARG A 6 12.75 -42.35 1.47
N PRO A 7 13.82 -43.11 1.77
CA PRO A 7 13.72 -44.46 2.35
C PRO A 7 12.97 -44.50 3.70
N SER A 8 12.79 -43.35 4.36
CA SER A 8 11.95 -43.17 5.55
C SER A 8 10.45 -42.98 5.26
N GLY A 9 10.02 -43.06 3.99
CA GLY A 9 8.61 -42.91 3.59
C GLY A 9 8.11 -41.47 3.47
N MET A 10 8.93 -40.47 3.80
CA MET A 10 8.55 -39.06 3.74
C MET A 10 8.88 -38.44 2.37
N LEU A 11 7.89 -37.84 1.71
CA LEU A 11 8.08 -37.07 0.47
C LEU A 11 8.73 -35.72 0.82
N SER A 12 9.88 -35.42 0.22
CA SER A 12 10.59 -34.16 0.44
C SER A 12 10.74 -33.39 -0.88
N CYS A 13 10.53 -32.07 -0.79
CA CYS A 13 10.46 -31.14 -1.89
C CYS A 13 11.31 -29.86 -1.58
N THR A 14 12.53 -29.74 -2.13
CA THR A 14 13.42 -28.55 -2.28
C THR A 14 13.13 -27.54 -3.43
N TYR A 15 12.67 -26.33 -3.19
CA TYR A 15 12.36 -25.36 -4.26
C TYR A 15 13.60 -24.80 -4.97
N THR A 16 13.58 -24.73 -6.31
CA THR A 16 14.57 -24.02 -7.14
C THR A 16 13.92 -22.80 -7.80
N PHE A 17 14.59 -21.65 -7.70
CA PHE A 17 14.08 -20.34 -8.12
C PHE A 17 14.33 -20.03 -9.60
N THR A 18 15.04 -20.87 -10.35
CA THR A 18 15.43 -20.49 -11.71
C THR A 18 15.26 -21.66 -12.68
N LYS A 19 14.59 -21.37 -13.80
CA LYS A 19 14.39 -22.31 -14.92
C LYS A 19 15.70 -22.55 -15.69
N ASN A 20 16.69 -21.67 -15.49
CA ASN A 20 17.88 -21.54 -16.33
C ASN A 20 19.23 -21.68 -15.60
N ASP A 21 19.30 -21.66 -14.25
CA ASP A 21 20.56 -21.99 -13.57
C ASP A 21 20.65 -23.49 -13.38
N TYR A 22 21.41 -24.12 -14.27
CA TYR A 22 21.90 -25.46 -14.08
C TYR A 22 23.03 -25.42 -13.06
N ASP A 23 22.68 -25.33 -11.77
CA ASP A 23 23.69 -25.39 -10.71
C ASP A 23 23.95 -26.87 -10.36
N PHE A 24 25.13 -27.37 -10.78
CA PHE A 24 25.51 -28.78 -10.70
C PHE A 24 25.44 -29.32 -9.26
N TYR A 25 25.78 -28.48 -8.27
CA TYR A 25 25.80 -28.83 -6.85
C TYR A 25 24.41 -28.89 -6.21
N THR A 26 23.40 -28.24 -6.80
CA THR A 26 21.99 -28.32 -6.38
C THR A 26 21.13 -29.09 -7.37
N SER A 27 21.74 -29.72 -8.36
CA SER A 27 21.04 -30.47 -9.39
C SER A 27 20.28 -31.62 -8.74
N ALA A 28 19.00 -31.77 -9.13
CA ALA A 28 18.09 -32.76 -8.58
C ALA A 28 18.47 -34.22 -8.93
N GLU A 29 19.61 -34.40 -9.59
CA GLU A 29 20.28 -35.66 -9.89
C GLU A 29 21.24 -36.07 -8.76
N VAL A 30 21.90 -35.09 -8.10
CA VAL A 30 22.87 -35.32 -7.00
C VAL A 30 22.19 -35.32 -5.63
N VAL A 31 21.14 -34.49 -5.46
CA VAL A 31 20.30 -34.48 -4.26
C VAL A 31 18.94 -35.05 -4.66
N ASN A 32 18.69 -36.29 -4.26
CA ASN A 32 17.47 -37.09 -4.43
C ASN A 32 16.26 -36.47 -3.67
N ILE A 33 15.98 -35.19 -3.95
CA ILE A 33 14.90 -34.38 -3.41
C ILE A 33 14.45 -33.54 -4.60
N ARG A 34 13.30 -33.91 -5.15
CA ARG A 34 12.92 -33.53 -6.49
C ARG A 34 11.60 -32.79 -6.37
N THR A 35 11.62 -31.51 -6.71
CA THR A 35 10.50 -30.59 -6.48
C THR A 35 9.75 -30.20 -7.70
N PRO A 36 8.49 -29.78 -7.52
CA PRO A 36 7.90 -28.87 -8.47
C PRO A 36 8.69 -27.55 -8.45
N ALA A 37 9.26 -27.20 -9.60
CA ALA A 37 9.76 -25.85 -9.87
C ALA A 37 8.62 -24.84 -9.63
N PHE A 38 8.96 -23.61 -9.24
CA PHE A 38 7.98 -22.53 -9.17
C PHE A 38 7.26 -22.43 -10.52
N PHE A 39 5.93 -22.53 -10.51
CA PHE A 39 5.15 -22.36 -11.73
C PHE A 39 5.28 -20.90 -12.20
N GLU A 40 5.24 -20.67 -13.52
CA GLU A 40 5.40 -19.32 -14.11
C GLU A 40 4.44 -18.29 -13.46
N TRP A 41 3.19 -18.72 -13.16
CA TRP A 41 2.21 -17.88 -12.47
C TRP A 41 2.67 -17.38 -11.08
N GLN A 42 3.50 -18.13 -10.35
CA GLN A 42 3.99 -17.73 -9.03
C GLN A 42 5.01 -16.59 -9.14
N HIS A 43 5.84 -16.60 -10.19
CA HIS A 43 6.78 -15.52 -10.48
C HIS A 43 6.05 -14.27 -10.94
N ASP A 44 5.10 -14.41 -11.86
CA ASP A 44 4.30 -13.28 -12.35
C ASP A 44 3.52 -12.62 -11.21
N LEU A 45 2.94 -13.42 -10.32
CA LEU A 45 2.25 -12.93 -9.14
C LEU A 45 3.21 -12.21 -8.17
N LEU A 46 4.42 -12.74 -7.97
CA LEU A 46 5.43 -12.10 -7.14
C LEU A 46 5.85 -10.74 -7.72
N TYR A 47 6.10 -10.66 -9.03
CA TYR A 47 6.41 -9.38 -9.68
C TYR A 47 5.26 -8.38 -9.57
N ALA A 48 4.01 -8.83 -9.74
CA ALA A 48 2.83 -8.00 -9.55
C ALA A 48 2.76 -7.46 -8.11
N ILE A 49 2.96 -8.30 -7.10
CA ILE A 49 2.98 -7.91 -5.68
C ILE A 49 4.10 -6.89 -5.40
N LEU A 50 5.33 -7.16 -5.86
CA LEU A 50 6.47 -6.28 -5.64
C LEU A 50 6.29 -4.92 -6.32
N SER A 51 5.78 -4.89 -7.55
CA SER A 51 5.48 -3.64 -8.26
C SER A 51 4.40 -2.82 -7.55
N ALA A 52 3.36 -3.46 -7.02
CA ALA A 52 2.31 -2.80 -6.25
C ALA A 52 2.81 -2.27 -4.90
N GLN A 53 3.72 -3.00 -4.24
CA GLN A 53 4.38 -2.54 -3.01
C GLN A 53 5.27 -1.33 -3.27
N LEU A 54 6.03 -1.33 -4.38
CA LEU A 54 6.82 -0.17 -4.78
C LEU A 54 5.92 1.05 -5.05
N LEU A 55 4.77 0.84 -5.71
CA LEU A 55 3.79 1.91 -5.92
C LEU A 55 3.21 2.42 -4.59
N ALA A 56 2.93 1.54 -3.63
CA ALA A 56 2.48 1.93 -2.29
C ALA A 56 3.55 2.74 -1.54
N LEU A 57 4.84 2.43 -1.71
CA LEU A 57 5.93 3.23 -1.16
C LEU A 57 5.95 4.65 -1.77
N PHE A 58 5.78 4.77 -3.08
CA PHE A 58 5.66 6.09 -3.73
C PHE A 58 4.43 6.86 -3.25
N ALA A 59 3.30 6.18 -3.02
CA ALA A 59 2.11 6.78 -2.43
C ALA A 59 2.42 7.34 -1.02
N MET A 60 3.12 6.59 -0.18
CA MET A 60 3.52 7.05 1.16
C MET A 60 4.43 8.28 1.10
N VAL A 61 5.41 8.31 0.19
CA VAL A 61 6.26 9.49 -0.01
C VAL A 61 5.43 10.71 -0.44
N SER A 62 4.47 10.51 -1.35
CA SER A 62 3.55 11.56 -1.75
C SER A 62 2.67 12.06 -0.60
N PHE A 63 2.24 11.17 0.28
CA PHE A 63 1.51 11.55 1.49
C PHE A 63 2.38 12.44 2.40
N CYS A 64 3.65 12.09 2.63
CA CYS A 64 4.57 12.94 3.39
C CYS A 64 4.75 14.33 2.76
N ILE A 65 4.87 14.41 1.43
CA ILE A 65 5.00 15.67 0.68
C ILE A 65 3.70 16.50 0.75
N SER A 66 2.54 15.85 0.89
CA SER A 66 1.25 16.55 0.98
C SER A 66 1.13 17.47 2.19
N HIS A 67 1.97 17.29 3.22
CA HIS A 67 2.01 18.20 4.37
C HIS A 67 2.62 19.57 4.03
N ALA A 68 3.35 19.70 2.92
CA ALA A 68 3.85 20.99 2.45
C ALA A 68 2.74 21.76 1.70
N GLU A 69 2.50 23.00 2.09
CA GLU A 69 1.43 23.85 1.55
C GLU A 69 1.55 24.07 0.03
N SER A 70 2.78 24.14 -0.49
CA SER A 70 3.06 24.37 -1.91
C SER A 70 2.66 23.20 -2.82
N ALA A 71 2.66 21.97 -2.32
CA ALA A 71 2.46 20.76 -3.10
C ALA A 71 1.19 19.96 -2.74
N HIS A 72 0.45 20.40 -1.71
CA HIS A 72 -0.67 19.67 -1.11
C HIS A 72 -1.67 19.10 -2.13
N LYS A 73 -2.25 19.94 -2.99
CA LYS A 73 -3.30 19.50 -3.94
C LYS A 73 -2.83 18.43 -4.93
N SER A 74 -1.60 18.57 -5.43
CA SER A 74 -1.05 17.63 -6.41
C SER A 74 -0.67 16.32 -5.74
N ALA A 75 -0.01 16.40 -4.59
CA ALA A 75 0.45 15.26 -3.81
C ALA A 75 -0.71 14.40 -3.28
N THR A 76 -1.81 15.03 -2.81
CA THR A 76 -3.00 14.31 -2.36
C THR A 76 -3.70 13.55 -3.50
N LYS A 77 -3.80 14.16 -4.69
CA LYS A 77 -4.38 13.48 -5.87
C LYS A 77 -3.53 12.29 -6.30
N PHE A 78 -2.21 12.48 -6.37
CA PHE A 78 -1.29 11.41 -6.71
C PHE A 78 -1.35 10.26 -5.70
N PHE A 79 -1.35 10.57 -4.39
CA PHE A 79 -1.50 9.58 -3.33
C PHE A 79 -2.77 8.74 -3.52
N SER A 80 -3.91 9.38 -3.78
CA SER A 80 -5.18 8.68 -3.95
C SER A 80 -5.21 7.75 -5.15
N VAL A 81 -4.68 8.18 -6.30
CA VAL A 81 -4.60 7.34 -7.50
C VAL A 81 -3.64 6.17 -7.27
N ALA A 82 -2.45 6.44 -6.72
CA ALA A 82 -1.43 5.43 -6.47
C ALA A 82 -1.91 4.37 -5.46
N VAL A 83 -2.55 4.77 -4.35
CA VAL A 83 -3.07 3.82 -3.36
C VAL A 83 -4.23 3.00 -3.92
N THR A 84 -5.07 3.57 -4.80
CA THR A 84 -6.15 2.83 -5.47
C THR A 84 -5.60 1.72 -6.35
N ILE A 85 -4.63 2.03 -7.20
CA ILE A 85 -4.00 1.06 -8.10
C ILE A 85 -3.28 -0.02 -7.27
N ALA A 86 -2.51 0.39 -6.26
CA ALA A 86 -1.81 -0.55 -5.39
C ALA A 86 -2.77 -1.48 -4.65
N ALA A 87 -3.88 -0.97 -4.10
CA ALA A 87 -4.88 -1.77 -3.41
C ALA A 87 -5.55 -2.77 -4.36
N MET A 88 -5.92 -2.36 -5.57
CA MET A 88 -6.52 -3.25 -6.57
C MET A 88 -5.58 -4.40 -6.96
N ILE A 89 -4.30 -4.11 -7.21
CA ILE A 89 -3.33 -5.16 -7.58
C ILE A 89 -3.11 -6.13 -6.41
N ASN A 90 -2.97 -5.65 -5.17
CA ASN A 90 -2.78 -6.53 -4.00
C ASN A 90 -4.03 -7.38 -3.70
N LEU A 91 -5.24 -6.84 -3.85
CA LEU A 91 -6.48 -7.62 -3.72
C LEU A 91 -6.61 -8.66 -4.83
N GLY A 92 -6.33 -8.26 -6.08
CA GLY A 92 -6.29 -9.16 -7.22
C GLY A 92 -5.27 -10.28 -7.06
N ALA A 93 -4.10 -9.97 -6.48
CA ALA A 93 -3.06 -10.95 -6.20
C ALA A 93 -3.50 -11.97 -5.13
N ASN A 94 -4.16 -11.53 -4.06
CA ASN A 94 -4.74 -12.43 -3.04
C ASN A 94 -5.79 -13.38 -3.64
N VAL A 95 -6.70 -12.86 -4.46
CA VAL A 95 -7.74 -13.67 -5.11
C VAL A 95 -7.10 -14.65 -6.09
N SER A 96 -6.18 -14.18 -6.93
CA SER A 96 -5.46 -15.02 -7.90
C SER A 96 -4.69 -16.14 -7.19
N PHE A 97 -3.98 -15.82 -6.10
CA PHE A 97 -3.29 -16.81 -5.28
C PHE A 97 -4.23 -17.90 -4.79
N GLN A 98 -5.41 -17.54 -4.27
CA GLN A 98 -6.39 -18.50 -3.78
C GLN A 98 -6.94 -19.40 -4.89
N VAL A 99 -7.28 -18.81 -6.05
CA VAL A 99 -7.77 -19.57 -7.21
C VAL A 99 -6.71 -20.56 -7.69
N PHE A 100 -5.47 -20.11 -7.90
CA PHE A 100 -4.40 -20.99 -8.36
C PHE A 100 -4.03 -22.03 -7.30
N ALA A 101 -4.01 -21.67 -6.02
CA ALA A 101 -3.76 -22.61 -4.92
C ALA A 101 -4.85 -23.69 -4.83
N HIS A 102 -6.10 -23.36 -5.16
CA HIS A 102 -7.20 -24.33 -5.22
C HIS A 102 -7.12 -25.20 -6.48
N MET A 103 -6.76 -24.66 -7.64
CA MET A 103 -6.58 -25.43 -8.88
C MET A 103 -5.46 -26.48 -8.74
N VAL A 104 -4.36 -26.10 -8.08
CA VAL A 104 -3.25 -27.01 -7.80
C VAL A 104 -3.71 -28.14 -6.88
N GLU A 105 -4.47 -27.82 -5.84
CA GLU A 105 -5.05 -28.78 -4.91
C GLU A 105 -6.00 -29.78 -5.61
N TYR A 106 -6.90 -29.29 -6.46
CA TYR A 106 -7.81 -30.12 -7.25
C TYR A 106 -7.06 -31.13 -8.13
N ARG A 107 -5.95 -30.71 -8.76
CA ARG A 107 -5.11 -31.58 -9.58
C ARG A 107 -4.49 -32.71 -8.75
N PHE A 108 -4.02 -32.42 -7.55
CA PHE A 108 -3.42 -33.44 -6.69
C PHE A 108 -4.47 -34.41 -6.15
N TYR A 109 -5.64 -33.94 -5.71
CA TYR A 109 -6.70 -34.83 -5.25
C TYR A 109 -7.16 -35.87 -6.29
N HIS A 110 -7.17 -35.51 -7.58
CA HIS A 110 -7.58 -36.45 -8.63
C HIS A 110 -6.45 -37.40 -9.07
N VAL A 111 -5.18 -37.00 -8.96
CA VAL A 111 -4.04 -37.77 -9.50
C VAL A 111 -3.30 -38.58 -8.42
N SER A 112 -3.25 -38.11 -7.17
CA SER A 112 -2.65 -38.87 -6.07
C SER A 112 -3.73 -39.67 -5.34
N VAL A 113 -3.70 -41.00 -5.54
CA VAL A 113 -4.67 -42.01 -5.03
C VAL A 113 -4.56 -42.25 -3.51
N SER A 114 -4.07 -41.27 -2.75
CA SER A 114 -3.85 -41.41 -1.32
C SER A 114 -4.15 -40.07 -0.69
N GLY A 115 -5.24 -39.99 0.07
CA GLY A 115 -5.70 -38.78 0.78
C GLY A 115 -4.78 -38.33 1.92
N ILE A 116 -3.47 -38.35 1.69
CA ILE A 116 -2.40 -37.98 2.61
C ILE A 116 -1.69 -36.72 2.07
N TYR A 117 -2.47 -35.77 1.54
CA TYR A 117 -1.97 -34.45 1.18
C TYR A 117 -2.50 -33.42 2.17
N GLU A 118 -1.61 -32.90 3.01
CA GLU A 118 -1.90 -31.81 3.93
C GLU A 118 -1.37 -30.50 3.35
N LYS A 119 -2.27 -29.58 3.03
CA LYS A 119 -1.96 -28.25 2.52
C LYS A 119 -1.78 -27.28 3.67
N HIS A 120 -0.58 -26.73 3.80
CA HIS A 120 -0.30 -25.62 4.72
C HIS A 120 -0.05 -24.33 3.96
N ILE A 121 -0.80 -23.30 4.31
CA ILE A 121 -0.58 -21.94 3.81
C ILE A 121 0.51 -21.30 4.69
N GLY A 122 1.58 -20.82 4.06
CA GLY A 122 2.69 -20.18 4.77
C GLY A 122 2.29 -18.85 5.42
N TYR A 123 3.00 -18.47 6.49
CA TYR A 123 2.77 -17.21 7.21
C TYR A 123 2.88 -15.95 6.35
N SER A 124 3.70 -15.99 5.29
CA SER A 124 3.85 -14.89 4.34
C SER A 124 2.55 -14.49 3.66
N TYR A 125 1.65 -15.44 3.37
CA TYR A 125 0.34 -15.16 2.82
C TYR A 125 -0.51 -14.33 3.79
N TYR A 126 -0.54 -14.69 5.07
CA TYR A 126 -1.30 -13.94 6.07
C TYR A 126 -0.75 -12.53 6.28
N LEU A 127 0.58 -12.37 6.26
CA LEU A 127 1.21 -11.04 6.29
C LEU A 127 0.80 -10.19 5.08
N HIS A 128 0.80 -10.79 3.88
CA HIS A 128 0.35 -10.09 2.67
C HIS A 128 -1.13 -9.74 2.72
N LEU A 129 -1.98 -10.64 3.21
CA LEU A 129 -3.41 -10.42 3.40
C LEU A 129 -3.67 -9.24 4.34
N ILE A 130 -3.04 -9.23 5.52
CA ILE A 130 -3.14 -8.12 6.48
C ILE A 130 -2.65 -6.81 5.84
N GLY A 131 -1.52 -6.85 5.12
CA GLY A 131 -1.01 -5.69 4.39
C GLY A 131 -2.01 -5.15 3.36
N SER A 132 -2.69 -6.04 2.62
CA SER A 132 -3.71 -5.66 1.64
C SER A 132 -4.96 -5.06 2.29
N LEU A 133 -5.36 -5.55 3.48
CA LEU A 133 -6.47 -4.98 4.26
C LEU A 133 -6.13 -3.58 4.78
N MET A 134 -4.88 -3.35 5.19
CA MET A 134 -4.41 -2.01 5.58
C MET A 134 -4.42 -1.04 4.38
N LEU A 135 -4.02 -1.49 3.19
CA LEU A 135 -4.12 -0.68 1.97
C LEU A 135 -5.57 -0.37 1.59
N LEU A 136 -6.49 -1.32 1.77
CA LEU A 136 -7.92 -1.11 1.55
C LEU A 136 -8.52 -0.11 2.55
N LEU A 137 -8.10 -0.15 3.82
CA LEU A 137 -8.46 0.87 4.80
C LEU A 137 -7.92 2.25 4.40
N ALA A 138 -6.65 2.33 3.98
CA ALA A 138 -6.04 3.58 3.51
C ALA A 138 -6.79 4.16 2.30
N LEU A 139 -7.26 3.31 1.39
CA LEU A 139 -8.10 3.72 0.25
C LEU A 139 -9.42 4.34 0.71
N PHE A 140 -10.13 3.73 1.67
CA PHE A 140 -11.37 4.30 2.21
C PHE A 140 -11.15 5.66 2.88
N LEU A 141 -10.08 5.81 3.65
CA LEU A 141 -9.73 7.08 4.28
C LEU A 141 -9.37 8.14 3.23
N SER A 142 -8.61 7.76 2.19
CA SER A 142 -8.28 8.65 1.07
C SER A 142 -9.54 9.13 0.34
N LEU A 143 -10.48 8.22 0.06
CA LEU A 143 -11.73 8.56 -0.59
C LEU A 143 -12.60 9.47 0.27
N ALA A 144 -12.73 9.17 1.57
CA ALA A 144 -13.46 10.02 2.51
C ALA A 144 -12.86 11.44 2.59
N TYR A 145 -11.53 11.54 2.63
CA TYR A 145 -10.84 12.83 2.61
C TYR A 145 -11.14 13.64 1.35
N ILE A 146 -11.07 13.01 0.17
CA ILE A 146 -11.37 13.65 -1.11
C ILE A 146 -12.83 14.12 -1.17
N ILE A 147 -13.78 13.28 -0.73
CA ILE A 147 -15.20 13.65 -0.70
C ILE A 147 -15.41 14.87 0.20
N THR A 148 -14.78 14.91 1.38
CA THR A 148 -14.85 16.07 2.28
C THR A 148 -14.24 17.33 1.68
N ASP A 149 -13.07 17.24 1.03
CA ASP A 149 -12.44 18.39 0.35
C ASP A 149 -13.34 18.93 -0.78
N TYR A 150 -13.94 18.04 -1.59
CA TYR A 150 -14.90 18.44 -2.62
C TYR A 150 -16.14 19.10 -2.01
N ARG A 151 -16.72 18.54 -0.95
CA ARG A 151 -17.87 19.12 -0.26
C ARG A 151 -17.56 20.51 0.29
N LEU A 152 -16.41 20.68 0.93
CA LEU A 152 -15.99 21.97 1.50
C LEU A 152 -15.83 23.03 0.41
N ARG A 153 -15.24 22.68 -0.74
CA ARG A 153 -15.12 23.57 -1.91
C ARG A 153 -16.47 23.91 -2.55
N SER A 154 -17.41 22.97 -2.56
CA SER A 154 -18.74 23.17 -3.16
C SER A 154 -19.69 23.99 -2.29
N THR A 155 -19.40 24.15 -0.99
CA THR A 155 -20.13 25.11 -0.15
C THR A 155 -19.87 26.52 -0.69
N PRO A 156 -20.89 27.23 -1.21
CA PRO A 156 -20.69 28.59 -1.67
C PRO A 156 -20.18 29.43 -0.50
N VAL A 157 -19.11 30.18 -0.78
CA VAL A 157 -18.45 31.15 0.10
C VAL A 157 -19.39 32.34 0.36
N GLN A 158 -20.60 32.08 0.86
CA GLN A 158 -21.54 33.12 1.25
C GLN A 158 -21.35 33.48 2.74
N ASN A 159 -20.69 32.62 3.52
CA ASN A 159 -20.38 32.87 4.94
C ASN A 159 -19.01 33.52 5.21
N GLN A 160 -18.11 33.56 4.22
CA GLN A 160 -16.77 34.14 4.42
C GLN A 160 -16.78 35.67 4.23
N GLN A 161 -17.69 36.20 3.39
CA GLN A 161 -17.93 37.64 3.31
C GLN A 161 -18.64 38.18 4.56
N THR A 162 -19.52 37.41 5.22
CA THR A 162 -20.16 37.80 6.48
C THR A 162 -19.22 37.70 7.69
N PHE A 163 -18.36 36.67 7.79
CA PHE A 163 -17.39 36.60 8.89
C PHE A 163 -16.22 37.59 8.74
N ALA A 164 -15.71 37.83 7.53
CA ALA A 164 -14.65 38.82 7.31
C ALA A 164 -15.14 40.26 7.50
N SER A 165 -16.38 40.57 7.10
CA SER A 165 -16.95 41.90 7.34
C SER A 165 -17.26 42.16 8.83
N TYR A 166 -17.62 41.13 9.61
CA TYR A 166 -17.73 41.26 11.06
C TYR A 166 -16.38 41.41 11.77
N GLN A 167 -15.29 40.77 11.28
CA GLN A 167 -13.97 40.91 11.87
C GLN A 167 -13.27 42.24 11.56
N ILE A 168 -13.63 42.91 10.47
CA ILE A 168 -13.04 44.22 10.12
C ILE A 168 -13.63 45.34 11.00
N HIS A 169 -14.81 45.17 11.59
CA HIS A 169 -15.52 46.29 12.24
C HIS A 169 -15.36 46.38 13.77
N TYR A 170 -14.65 45.45 14.42
CA TYR A 170 -14.45 45.48 15.88
C TYR A 170 -13.05 45.00 16.28
N ARG A 171 -12.01 45.62 15.72
CA ARG A 171 -10.64 45.46 16.23
C ARG A 171 -10.39 46.54 17.27
N ASP A 172 -10.40 46.16 18.55
CA ASP A 172 -10.11 47.08 19.65
C ASP A 172 -8.64 47.52 19.56
N PRO A 173 -8.33 48.83 19.49
CA PRO A 173 -6.96 49.35 19.45
C PRO A 173 -6.06 48.85 20.59
N ARG A 174 -6.65 48.38 21.70
CA ARG A 174 -5.92 47.81 22.85
C ARG A 174 -5.23 46.48 22.52
N ASP A 175 -5.79 45.68 21.63
CA ASP A 175 -5.22 44.37 21.27
C ASP A 175 -3.91 44.52 20.46
N ASP A 176 -3.81 45.57 19.63
CA ASP A 176 -2.59 45.86 18.88
C ASP A 176 -1.47 46.43 19.77
N PHE A 177 -1.83 47.07 20.89
CA PHE A 177 -0.89 47.49 21.95
C PHE A 177 -0.38 46.31 22.77
N PHE A 178 -1.26 45.39 23.19
CA PHE A 178 -0.87 44.18 23.91
C PHE A 178 -0.02 43.22 23.06
N ALA A 179 -0.31 43.12 21.77
CA ALA A 179 0.43 42.26 20.85
C ALA A 179 1.77 42.87 20.38
N MET A 180 2.15 44.07 20.86
CA MET A 180 3.34 44.82 20.41
C MET A 180 3.41 44.95 18.87
N ARG A 181 2.24 45.00 18.20
CA ARG A 181 2.15 45.13 16.74
C ARG A 181 2.08 46.59 16.29
N ALA A 182 1.70 47.49 17.19
CA ALA A 182 1.79 48.93 16.97
C ALA A 182 3.19 49.43 17.35
N LEU A 183 3.78 50.29 16.51
CA LEU A 183 4.98 51.02 16.91
C LEU A 183 4.62 51.99 18.04
N PRO A 184 5.48 52.13 19.06
CA PRO A 184 5.26 53.11 20.12
C PRO A 184 5.23 54.52 19.53
N ASP A 185 4.32 55.35 20.04
CA ASP A 185 4.19 56.74 19.61
C ASP A 185 5.52 57.49 19.78
N LEU A 186 5.91 58.19 18.71
CA LEU A 186 7.11 59.01 18.71
C LEU A 186 7.00 60.12 19.78
N PRO A 187 8.05 60.34 20.59
CA PRO A 187 8.06 61.40 21.59
C PRO A 187 7.79 62.76 20.95
N PRO A 188 7.15 63.70 21.67
CA PRO A 188 6.76 65.01 21.12
C PRO A 188 7.95 65.86 20.63
N LYS A 189 9.18 65.51 20.99
CA LYS A 189 10.41 66.13 20.48
C LYS A 189 10.71 65.86 19.00
N TYR A 190 10.06 64.86 18.40
CA TYR A 190 10.28 64.41 17.01
C TYR A 190 9.04 64.53 16.13
N ARG A 191 7.94 65.13 16.64
CA ARG A 191 6.76 65.50 15.84
C ARG A 191 7.00 66.90 15.27
N SER A 192 7.78 66.99 14.20
CA SER A 192 7.98 68.21 13.40
C SER A 192 7.31 68.07 12.05
#